data_AF-A0A537F7T7-F1
#
_entry.id   AF-A0A537F7T7-F1
#
_cell.length_a   1.000
_cell.length_b   1.000
_cell.length_c   1.000
_cell.angle_alpha   90.00
_cell.angle_beta   90.00
_cell.angle_gamma   90.00
#
_symmetry.space_group_name_H-M   'P 1'
#
loop_
_entity.id
_entity.type
_entity.pdbx_description
1 polymer ?
#
loop_
_entity_poly.entity_id
_entity_poly.type
_entity_poly.pdbx_seq_one_letter_code
_entity_poly.pdbx_strand_id
1 'polypeptide(L)'
;MTRVPWAPLNGGAFLIIFGTVMLLSVVGVAGLNPFSGIPLVFLAFGVWLVIAAFTFTGPDDRYAPPRSMILAWGAFVTVLGAVWFVGTIALSLVPVVLFVVLVVAGIGAVGYALTRAEAKKAQPTVA
;
A
#
# COMPACT_ATOMS: atom_id res chain seq x y z
N MET A 1 7.16 23.02 -6.07
CA MET A 1 6.73 21.62 -6.29
C MET A 1 5.54 21.65 -7.22
N THR A 2 5.56 20.87 -8.31
CA THR A 2 4.47 20.78 -9.28
C THR A 2 3.24 20.21 -8.58
N ARG A 3 2.11 20.91 -8.64
CA ARG A 3 0.86 20.48 -8.00
C ARG A 3 0.33 19.27 -8.77
N VAL A 4 0.40 18.07 -8.19
CA VAL A 4 -0.11 16.86 -8.82
C VAL A 4 -1.57 16.69 -8.41
N PRO A 5 -2.53 16.60 -9.35
CA PRO A 5 -3.93 16.43 -8.99
C PRO A 5 -4.15 15.02 -8.43
N TRP A 6 -4.19 14.91 -7.10
CA TRP A 6 -4.22 13.63 -6.37
C TRP A 6 -5.31 12.67 -6.85
N ALA A 7 -6.55 13.14 -6.96
CA ALA A 7 -7.68 12.30 -7.37
C ALA A 7 -7.54 11.79 -8.82
N PRO A 8 -7.29 12.65 -9.85
CA PRO A 8 -7.02 12.18 -11.20
C PRO A 8 -5.83 11.24 -11.34
N LEU A 9 -4.72 11.49 -10.64
CA LEU A 9 -3.54 10.63 -10.68
C LEU A 9 -3.89 9.21 -10.20
N ASN A 10 -4.51 9.10 -9.03
CA ASN A 10 -4.82 7.81 -8.43
C ASN A 10 -5.97 7.10 -9.15
N GLY A 11 -6.93 7.85 -9.71
CA GLY A 11 -7.94 7.29 -10.60
C GLY A 11 -7.33 6.68 -11.87
N GLY A 12 -6.41 7.39 -12.52
CA GLY A 12 -5.68 6.88 -13.69
C GLY A 12 -4.83 5.65 -13.35
N ALA A 13 -4.07 5.70 -12.26
CA ALA A 13 -3.27 4.55 -11.81
C ALA A 13 -4.14 3.33 -11.51
N PHE A 14 -5.28 3.51 -10.84
CA PHE A 14 -6.24 2.44 -10.60
C PHE A 14 -6.75 1.82 -11.91
N LEU A 15 -7.15 2.64 -12.89
CA LEU A 15 -7.67 2.15 -14.17
C LEU A 15 -6.61 1.39 -14.97
N ILE A 16 -5.36 1.84 -14.94
CA ILE A 16 -4.24 1.14 -15.58
C ILE A 16 -4.03 -0.22 -14.91
N ILE A 17 -3.90 -0.25 -13.58
CA ILE A 17 -3.70 -1.49 -12.81
C ILE A 17 -4.87 -2.45 -13.05
N PHE A 18 -6.11 -1.95 -12.94
CA PHE A 18 -7.32 -2.72 -13.19
C PHE A 18 -7.34 -3.29 -14.60
N GLY A 19 -7.16 -2.45 -15.62
CA GLY A 19 -7.19 -2.86 -17.03
C GLY A 19 -6.12 -3.91 -17.34
N THR A 20 -4.88 -3.69 -16.90
CA THR A 20 -3.77 -4.63 -17.13
C THR A 20 -4.03 -5.96 -16.42
N VAL A 21 -4.36 -5.95 -15.14
CA VAL A 21 -4.57 -7.20 -14.38
C VAL A 21 -5.77 -7.98 -14.91
N MET A 22 -6.88 -7.29 -15.23
CA MET A 22 -8.06 -7.94 -15.80
C MET A 22 -7.77 -8.52 -17.18
N LEU A 23 -7.03 -7.81 -18.04
CA LEU A 23 -6.64 -8.32 -19.36
C LEU A 23 -5.79 -9.59 -19.22
N LEU A 24 -4.76 -9.56 -18.36
CA LEU A 24 -3.92 -10.73 -18.10
C LEU A 24 -4.73 -11.90 -17.53
N SER A 25 -5.72 -11.61 -16.69
CA SER A 25 -6.62 -12.59 -16.09
C SER A 25 -7.58 -13.22 -17.09
N VAL A 26 -8.08 -12.44 -18.07
CA VAL A 26 -8.95 -12.96 -19.15
C VAL A 26 -8.15 -13.82 -20.13
N VAL A 27 -6.91 -13.43 -20.41
CA VAL A 27 -6.00 -14.18 -21.31
C VAL A 27 -5.41 -15.43 -20.64
N GLY A 28 -5.54 -15.57 -19.32
CA GLY A 28 -5.05 -16.74 -18.59
C GLY A 28 -3.54 -16.72 -18.30
N VAL A 29 -2.90 -15.54 -18.32
CA VAL A 29 -1.45 -15.43 -18.15
C VAL A 29 -1.04 -15.91 -16.76
N ALA A 30 -0.05 -16.80 -16.69
CA ALA A 30 0.45 -17.39 -15.45
C ALA A 30 -0.64 -18.12 -14.62
N GLY A 31 -1.70 -18.61 -15.27
CA GLY A 31 -2.81 -19.28 -14.59
C GLY A 31 -3.76 -18.33 -13.86
N LEU A 32 -3.64 -17.02 -14.07
CA LEU A 32 -4.59 -16.04 -13.55
C LEU A 32 -5.95 -16.24 -14.20
N ASN A 33 -7.00 -16.07 -13.40
CA ASN A 33 -8.37 -15.91 -13.86
C ASN A 33 -8.99 -14.65 -13.23
N PRO A 34 -10.13 -14.15 -13.73
CA PRO A 34 -10.73 -12.91 -13.22
C PRO A 34 -11.01 -12.93 -11.71
N PHE A 35 -11.30 -14.10 -11.14
CA PHE A 35 -11.56 -14.27 -9.72
C PHE A 35 -10.32 -14.03 -8.85
N SER A 36 -9.16 -14.54 -9.28
CA SER A 36 -7.85 -14.23 -8.68
C SER A 36 -7.30 -12.85 -9.07
N GLY A 37 -7.74 -12.31 -10.21
CA GLY A 37 -7.30 -11.01 -10.71
C GLY A 37 -7.80 -9.85 -9.85
N ILE A 38 -9.04 -9.90 -9.39
CA ILE A 38 -9.63 -8.85 -8.54
C ILE A 38 -8.78 -8.58 -7.30
N PRO A 39 -8.46 -9.57 -6.44
CA PRO A 39 -7.63 -9.32 -5.27
C PRO A 39 -6.22 -8.84 -5.63
N LEU A 40 -5.68 -9.24 -6.79
CA LEU A 40 -4.40 -8.73 -7.29
C LEU A 40 -4.46 -7.24 -7.65
N VAL A 41 -5.60 -6.75 -8.17
CA VAL A 41 -5.83 -5.30 -8.37
C VAL A 41 -5.74 -4.56 -7.04
N PHE A 42 -6.42 -5.05 -6.00
CA PHE A 42 -6.35 -4.43 -4.67
C PHE A 42 -4.92 -4.45 -4.12
N LEU A 43 -4.21 -5.56 -4.24
CA LEU A 43 -2.81 -5.66 -3.82
C LEU A 43 -1.94 -4.61 -4.52
N ALA A 44 -1.98 -4.58 -5.86
CA ALA A 44 -1.16 -3.68 -6.67
C ALA A 44 -1.52 -2.20 -6.42
N PHE A 45 -2.82 -1.89 -6.32
CA PHE A 45 -3.27 -0.53 -6.05
C PHE A 45 -2.92 -0.06 -4.63
N GLY A 46 -3.03 -0.94 -3.63
CA GLY A 46 -2.57 -0.62 -2.27
C GLY A 46 -1.08 -0.30 -2.25
N VAL A 47 -0.26 -1.08 -2.95
CA VAL A 47 1.19 -0.82 -3.09
C VAL A 47 1.44 0.52 -3.78
N TRP A 48 0.69 0.83 -4.83
CA TRP A 48 0.74 2.13 -5.49
C TRP A 48 0.42 3.28 -4.51
N LEU A 49 -0.63 3.17 -3.70
CA LEU A 49 -0.97 4.21 -2.71
C LEU A 49 0.16 4.44 -1.71
N VAL A 50 0.83 3.36 -1.26
CA VAL A 50 2.00 3.47 -0.40
C VAL A 50 3.10 4.25 -1.11
N ILE A 51 3.47 3.87 -2.35
CA ILE A 51 4.49 4.57 -3.15
C ILE A 51 4.11 6.04 -3.35
N ALA A 52 2.86 6.32 -3.72
CA ALA A 52 2.37 7.67 -3.98
C ALA A 52 2.48 8.57 -2.73
N ALA A 53 2.28 8.02 -1.53
CA ALA A 53 2.46 8.74 -0.27
C ALA A 53 3.93 9.10 0.03
N PHE A 54 4.92 8.43 -0.57
CA PHE A 54 6.33 8.83 -0.46
C PHE A 54 6.76 9.79 -1.57
N THR A 55 6.18 9.65 -2.76
CA THR A 55 6.62 10.38 -3.95
C THR A 55 5.91 11.71 -4.16
N PHE A 56 4.61 11.81 -3.85
CA PHE A 56 3.77 12.93 -4.28
C PHE A 56 3.17 13.77 -3.13
N THR A 57 3.13 13.27 -1.90
CA THR A 57 2.58 14.05 -0.78
C THR A 57 3.67 14.80 -0.01
N GLY A 58 3.73 16.11 -0.23
CA GLY A 58 4.50 17.06 0.58
C GLY A 58 3.67 17.67 1.72
N PRO A 59 4.31 18.32 2.71
CA PRO A 59 3.62 18.98 3.84
C PRO A 59 2.64 20.07 3.41
N ASP A 60 2.86 20.69 2.26
CA ASP A 60 2.11 21.85 1.76
C ASP A 60 1.03 21.50 0.73
N ASP A 61 0.80 20.21 0.45
CA ASP A 61 -0.19 19.80 -0.55
C ASP A 61 -1.61 19.75 0.03
N ARG A 62 -2.37 20.84 -0.19
CA ARG A 62 -3.77 20.97 0.26
C ARG A 62 -4.75 20.05 -0.49
N TYR A 63 -4.34 19.47 -1.61
CA TYR A 63 -5.21 18.68 -2.48
C TYR A 63 -5.01 17.16 -2.31
N ALA A 64 -4.01 16.76 -1.54
CA ALA A 64 -3.79 15.37 -1.14
C ALA A 64 -4.25 15.16 0.32
N PRO A 65 -4.82 13.98 0.65
CA PRO A 65 -5.06 13.61 2.04
C PRO A 65 -3.73 13.57 2.83
N PRO A 66 -3.78 13.65 4.17
CA PRO A 66 -2.59 13.51 5.00
C PRO A 66 -1.84 12.21 4.67
N ARG A 67 -0.51 12.30 4.57
CA ARG A 67 0.36 11.17 4.22
C ARG A 67 0.11 9.94 5.11
N SER A 68 -0.08 10.14 6.41
CA SER A 68 -0.40 9.07 7.35
C SER A 68 -1.70 8.33 7.00
N MET A 69 -2.72 9.06 6.56
CA MET A 69 -4.00 8.49 6.13
C MET A 69 -3.81 7.66 4.85
N ILE A 70 -3.05 8.16 3.86
CA ILE A 70 -2.79 7.42 2.63
C ILE A 70 -2.00 6.15 2.91
N LEU A 71 -0.97 6.23 3.76
CA LEU A 71 -0.19 5.06 4.17
C LEU A 71 -1.04 4.01 4.88
N ALA A 72 -1.91 4.43 5.80
CA ALA A 72 -2.80 3.52 6.52
C ALA A 72 -3.78 2.81 5.57
N TRP A 73 -4.42 3.57 4.66
CA TRP A 73 -5.34 3.00 3.67
C TRP A 73 -4.62 2.15 2.62
N GLY A 74 -3.48 2.59 2.12
CA GLY A 74 -2.65 1.84 1.18
C GLY A 74 -2.22 0.51 1.79
N ALA A 75 -1.70 0.51 3.01
CA ALA A 75 -1.32 -0.71 3.73
C ALA A 75 -2.51 -1.64 3.95
N PHE A 76 -3.67 -1.10 4.39
CA PHE A 76 -4.89 -1.90 4.56
C PHE A 76 -5.32 -2.57 3.25
N VAL A 77 -5.37 -1.81 2.16
CA VAL A 77 -5.76 -2.31 0.84
C VAL A 77 -4.77 -3.37 0.33
N THR A 78 -3.47 -3.17 0.53
CA THR A 78 -2.44 -4.17 0.19
C THR A 78 -2.63 -5.47 0.99
N VAL A 79 -2.80 -5.38 2.30
CA VAL A 79 -2.98 -6.56 3.17
C VAL A 79 -4.26 -7.30 2.81
N LEU A 80 -5.37 -6.58 2.60
CA LEU A 80 -6.63 -7.16 2.17
C LEU A 80 -6.47 -7.89 0.82
N GLY A 81 -5.84 -7.24 -0.16
CA GLY A 81 -5.57 -7.82 -1.47
C GLY A 81 -4.69 -9.07 -1.38
N ALA A 82 -3.64 -9.05 -0.54
CA ALA A 82 -2.75 -10.19 -0.34
C ALA A 82 -3.45 -11.38 0.34
N VAL A 83 -4.19 -11.13 1.42
CA VAL A 83 -4.95 -12.17 2.12
C VAL A 83 -6.01 -12.78 1.21
N TRP A 84 -6.74 -11.93 0.48
CA TRP A 84 -7.75 -12.40 -0.45
C TRP A 84 -7.12 -13.19 -1.61
N PHE A 85 -6.05 -12.68 -2.23
CA PHE A 85 -5.36 -13.37 -3.33
C PHE A 85 -4.88 -14.76 -2.90
N VAL A 86 -4.18 -14.84 -1.77
CA VAL A 86 -3.74 -16.14 -1.24
C VAL A 86 -4.91 -17.02 -0.87
N GLY A 87 -6.00 -16.46 -0.32
CA GLY A 87 -7.24 -17.19 -0.08
C GLY A 87 -7.87 -17.81 -1.33
N THR A 88 -7.71 -17.17 -2.52
CA THR A 88 -8.17 -17.75 -3.79
C THR A 88 -7.32 -18.92 -4.28
N ILE A 89 -6.08 -19.05 -3.82
CA ILE A 89 -5.14 -20.11 -4.22
C ILE A 89 -5.15 -21.24 -3.20
N ALA A 90 -4.92 -20.92 -1.94
CA ALA A 90 -4.85 -21.86 -0.83
C ALA A 90 -5.19 -21.16 0.49
N LEU A 91 -6.42 -21.39 0.97
CA LEU A 91 -6.89 -20.82 2.24
C LEU A 91 -5.99 -21.20 3.43
N SER A 92 -5.36 -22.38 3.39
CA SER A 92 -4.42 -22.86 4.41
C SER A 92 -3.15 -21.99 4.55
N LEU A 93 -2.81 -21.19 3.54
CA LEU A 93 -1.67 -20.28 3.56
C LEU A 93 -1.98 -18.90 4.16
N VAL A 94 -3.26 -18.56 4.35
CA VAL A 94 -3.67 -17.26 4.92
C VAL A 94 -3.00 -16.97 6.28
N PRO A 95 -2.91 -17.93 7.23
CA PRO A 95 -2.20 -17.69 8.49
C PRO A 95 -0.73 -17.31 8.30
N VAL A 96 -0.05 -17.89 7.30
CA VAL A 96 1.34 -17.56 6.97
C VAL A 96 1.45 -16.13 6.45
N VAL A 97 0.54 -15.70 5.57
CA VAL A 97 0.50 -14.32 5.08
C VAL A 97 0.28 -13.33 6.21
N LEU A 98 -0.68 -13.61 7.10
CA LEU A 98 -0.93 -12.76 8.27
C LEU A 98 0.29 -12.70 9.19
N PHE A 99 0.98 -13.82 9.39
CA PHE A 99 2.23 -13.84 10.16
C PHE A 99 3.31 -12.96 9.52
N VAL A 100 3.51 -13.04 8.20
CA VAL A 100 4.45 -12.17 7.47
C VAL A 100 4.07 -10.70 7.61
N VAL A 101 2.77 -10.36 7.47
CA VAL A 101 2.27 -9.00 7.67
C VAL A 101 2.58 -8.50 9.08
N LEU A 102 2.37 -9.32 10.11
CA LEU A 102 2.69 -8.98 11.50
C LEU A 102 4.19 -8.74 11.70
N VAL A 103 5.06 -9.57 11.12
CA VAL A 103 6.51 -9.38 11.18
C VAL A 103 6.92 -8.06 10.52
N VAL A 104 6.42 -7.78 9.32
CA VAL A 104 6.72 -6.54 8.59
C VAL A 104 6.20 -5.31 9.34
N ALA A 105 4.97 -5.36 9.86
CA ALA A 105 4.39 -4.30 10.67
C ALA A 105 5.20 -4.08 11.96
N GLY A 106 5.64 -5.16 12.61
CA GLY A 106 6.50 -5.12 13.79
C GLY A 106 7.83 -4.42 13.51
N ILE A 107 8.50 -4.77 12.41
CA ILE A 107 9.75 -4.10 11.98
C ILE A 107 9.50 -2.61 11.74
N GLY A 108 8.41 -2.26 11.04
CA GLY A 108 8.04 -0.86 10.81
C GLY A 108 7.79 -0.08 12.11
N ALA A 109 7.08 -0.68 13.07
CA ALA A 109 6.81 -0.07 14.38
C ALA A 109 8.10 0.14 15.18
N VAL A 110 9.02 -0.83 15.16
CA VAL A 110 10.34 -0.71 15.82
C VAL A 110 11.15 0.42 15.18
N GLY A 111 11.24 0.48 13.85
CA GLY A 111 11.95 1.55 13.15
C GLY A 111 11.37 2.94 13.46
N TYR A 112 10.04 3.06 13.49
CA TYR A 112 9.37 4.30 13.89
C TYR A 112 9.67 4.70 15.35
N ALA A 113 9.68 3.74 16.27
CA ALA A 113 10.02 4.00 17.67
C ALA A 113 11.47 4.50 17.83
N LEU A 114 12.41 3.91 17.11
CA LEU A 114 13.83 4.30 17.14
C LEU A 114 14.03 5.72 16.59
N THR A 115 13.49 6.03 15.41
CA THR A 115 13.57 7.38 14.82
C THR A 115 12.97 8.45 15.73
N ARG A 116 11.83 8.17 16.38
CA ARG A 116 11.23 9.09 17.36
C ARG A 116 12.11 9.26 18.59
N ALA A 117 12.72 8.19 19.08
CA ALA A 117 13.63 8.25 20.23
C ALA A 117 14.88 9.09 19.94
N GLU A 118 15.44 8.98 18.74
CA GLU A 118 16.57 9.80 18.29
C GLU A 118 16.19 11.28 18.14
N ALA A 119 15.05 11.57 17.52
CA ALA A 119 14.54 12.94 17.39
C ALA A 119 14.36 13.63 18.76
N LYS A 120 13.91 12.88 19.78
CA LYS A 120 13.77 13.39 21.15
C LYS A 120 15.11 13.69 21.82
N LYS A 121 16.16 12.91 21.52
CA LYS A 121 17.52 13.14 22.02
C LYS A 121 18.18 14.36 21.35
N ALA A 122 17.81 14.67 20.12
CA ALA A 122 18.39 15.77 19.35
C ALA A 122 17.78 17.15 19.67
N GLN A 123 16.64 17.22 20.39
CA GLN A 123 16.09 18.49 20.85
C GLN A 123 16.90 18.99 22.07
N PRO A 124 17.53 20.18 22.01
CA PRO A 124 18.18 20.75 23.19
C PRO A 124 17.11 20.96 24.25
N THR A 125 17.39 20.48 25.46
CA THR A 125 16.59 20.82 26.64
C THR A 125 16.70 22.34 26.79
N VAL A 126 15.65 23.06 26.40
CA VAL A 126 15.57 24.50 26.67
C VAL A 126 15.38 24.60 28.18
N ALA A 127 16.47 24.94 28.87
CA ALA A 127 16.51 25.25 30.29
C ALA A 127 15.91 26.64 30.55
#